data_AF-A0A4D7JF91-F1
#
_entry.id   AF-A0A4D7JF91-F1
#
_cell.length_a   1.000
_cell.length_b   1.000
_cell.length_c   1.000
_cell.angle_alpha   90.00
_cell.angle_beta   90.00
_cell.angle_gamma   90.00
#
_symmetry.space_group_name_H-M   'P 1'
#
loop_
_entity.id
_entity.type
_entity.pdbx_description
1 polymer ?
#
loop_
_entity_poly.entity_id
_entity_poly.type
_entity_poly.pdbx_seq_one_letter_code
_entity_poly.pdbx_strand_id
1 'polypeptide(L)'
;MKSDKYTKIILTVIALNLTLISLDNLSIFDKAYADDSSNNHNPNNITLPLNENGTIDVRIVDSEELDVSITDINTSDKLKVRLEEVDGSAFFFADVPVVIQD
;
A
#
# COMPACT_ATOMS: atom_id res chain seq x y z
N MET A 1 -13.10 6.85 66.30
CA MET A 1 -13.13 8.22 65.72
C MET A 1 -11.75 8.85 65.46
N LYS A 2 -10.65 8.50 66.17
CA LYS A 2 -9.29 9.01 65.82
C LYS A 2 -8.59 8.18 64.73
N SER A 3 -8.82 6.86 64.70
CA SER A 3 -8.25 5.94 63.70
C SER A 3 -8.70 6.28 62.26
N ASP A 4 -9.93 6.75 62.08
CA ASP A 4 -10.53 7.02 60.78
C ASP A 4 -9.76 8.04 59.93
N LYS A 5 -9.08 9.00 60.58
CA LYS A 5 -8.26 10.00 59.87
C LYS A 5 -6.95 9.40 59.36
N TYR A 6 -6.28 8.59 60.18
CA TYR A 6 -5.03 7.93 59.80
C TYR A 6 -5.26 6.94 58.65
N THR A 7 -6.30 6.11 58.76
CA THR A 7 -6.66 5.17 57.69
C THR A 7 -7.04 5.90 56.41
N LYS A 8 -7.79 7.01 56.50
CA LYS A 8 -8.14 7.82 55.33
C LYS A 8 -6.90 8.41 54.64
N ILE A 9 -5.94 8.95 55.39
CA ILE A 9 -4.70 9.50 54.84
C ILE A 9 -3.87 8.41 54.15
N ILE A 10 -3.69 7.26 54.80
CA ILE A 10 -2.93 6.13 54.23
C ILE A 10 -3.63 5.61 52.97
N LEU A 11 -4.96 5.46 52.99
CA LEU A 11 -5.73 5.02 51.85
C LEU A 11 -5.62 5.97 50.67
N THR A 12 -5.63 7.29 50.91
CA THR A 12 -5.41 8.30 49.87
C THR A 12 -4.02 8.19 49.25
N VAL A 13 -2.97 7.99 50.06
CA VAL A 13 -1.59 7.83 49.56
C VAL A 13 -1.44 6.56 48.71
N ILE A 14 -2.04 5.45 49.13
CA ILE A 14 -2.01 4.19 48.38
C ILE A 14 -2.79 4.33 47.06
N ALA A 15 -3.98 4.93 47.10
CA ALA A 15 -4.79 5.16 45.91
C ALA A 15 -4.08 6.07 44.89
N LEU A 16 -3.37 7.10 45.36
CA LEU A 16 -2.63 8.02 44.48
C LEU A 16 -1.48 7.31 43.75
N ASN A 17 -0.69 6.49 44.47
CA ASN A 17 0.37 5.69 43.85
C ASN A 17 -0.19 4.66 42.86
N LEU A 18 -1.30 4.00 43.20
CA LEU A 18 -1.93 3.01 42.33
C LEU A 18 -2.49 3.67 41.06
N THR A 19 -3.01 4.90 41.16
CA THR A 19 -3.52 5.66 40.01
C THR A 19 -2.40 6.00 39.03
N LEU A 20 -1.22 6.41 39.51
CA LEU A 20 -0.06 6.69 38.66
C LEU A 20 0.42 5.43 37.91
N ILE A 21 0.59 4.31 38.63
CA ILE A 21 0.98 3.03 38.04
C ILE A 21 -0.07 2.55 37.03
N SER A 22 -1.36 2.72 37.34
CA SER A 22 -2.42 2.34 36.41
C SER A 22 -2.44 3.22 35.16
N LEU A 23 -2.04 4.48 35.23
CA LEU A 23 -1.95 5.38 34.08
C LEU A 23 -0.78 5.00 33.16
N ASP A 24 0.35 4.56 33.72
CA ASP A 24 1.50 4.06 32.95
C ASP A 24 1.21 2.71 32.27
N ASN A 25 0.40 1.84 32.90
CA ASN A 25 -0.02 0.54 32.36
C ASN A 25 -1.19 0.64 31.38
N LEU A 26 -2.01 1.68 31.51
CA LEU A 26 -3.02 1.99 30.52
C LEU A 26 -2.28 2.60 29.33
N SER A 27 -1.96 1.77 28.34
CA SER A 27 -1.27 2.11 27.09
C SER A 27 -2.07 3.10 26.22
N ILE A 28 -2.48 4.24 26.79
CA ILE A 28 -3.13 5.37 26.10
C ILE A 28 -2.20 5.92 25.01
N PHE A 29 -0.89 5.79 25.23
CA PHE A 29 0.10 5.92 24.18
C PHE A 29 0.50 4.51 23.77
N ASP A 30 -0.10 4.01 22.68
CA ASP A 30 0.42 2.85 21.99
C ASP A 30 1.90 3.13 21.71
N LYS A 31 2.79 2.34 22.32
CA LYS A 31 4.18 2.31 21.89
C LYS A 31 4.12 1.76 20.48
N ALA A 32 4.29 2.63 19.48
CA ALA A 32 4.39 2.23 18.09
C ALA A 32 5.52 1.19 18.00
N TYR A 33 5.12 -0.08 18.00
CA TYR A 33 6.01 -1.19 17.78
C TYR A 33 6.27 -1.14 16.28
N ALA A 34 7.36 -0.49 15.90
CA ALA A 34 7.96 -0.76 14.61
C ALA A 34 8.42 -2.21 14.69
N ASP A 35 7.56 -3.11 14.23
CA ASP A 35 8.03 -4.42 13.79
C ASP A 35 9.03 -4.09 12.67
N ASP A 36 10.31 -4.25 12.98
CA ASP A 36 11.32 -4.39 11.94
C ASP A 36 10.88 -5.62 11.17
N SER A 37 10.08 -5.36 10.13
CA SER A 37 9.48 -6.37 9.29
C SER A 37 10.61 -7.25 8.83
N SER A 38 10.74 -8.39 9.50
CA SER A 38 11.57 -9.49 9.07
C SER A 38 11.09 -9.75 7.67
N ASN A 39 11.92 -9.35 6.70
CA ASN A 39 11.73 -9.52 5.28
C ASN A 39 11.33 -10.97 5.00
N ASN A 40 10.05 -11.28 5.11
CA ASN A 40 9.43 -12.38 4.43
C ASN A 40 9.28 -11.90 2.99
N HIS A 41 10.43 -11.79 2.32
CA HIS A 41 10.54 -11.54 0.91
C HIS A 41 9.94 -12.78 0.25
N ASN A 42 8.63 -12.75 0.02
CA ASN A 42 8.09 -13.40 -1.16
C ASN A 42 8.92 -12.84 -2.33
N PRO A 43 9.63 -13.67 -3.11
CA PRO A 43 10.48 -13.20 -4.20
C PRO A 43 9.72 -12.38 -5.26
N ASN A 44 8.38 -12.36 -5.19
CA ASN A 44 7.51 -11.68 -6.13
C ASN A 44 7.15 -10.24 -5.73
N ASN A 45 7.52 -9.77 -4.54
CA ASN A 45 7.17 -8.42 -4.07
C ASN A 45 8.42 -7.53 -4.00
N ILE A 46 9.02 -7.27 -5.16
CA ILE A 46 10.07 -6.26 -5.29
C ILE A 46 9.42 -4.89 -5.07
N THR A 47 9.81 -4.20 -4.00
CA THR A 47 9.40 -2.81 -3.79
C THR A 47 10.29 -1.93 -4.67
N LEU A 48 9.72 -1.43 -5.77
CA LEU A 48 10.38 -0.46 -6.63
C LEU A 48 10.24 0.93 -6.00
N PRO A 49 11.32 1.74 -5.98
CA PRO A 49 11.21 3.13 -5.54
C PRO A 49 10.32 3.91 -6.50
N LEU A 50 9.33 4.61 -5.94
CA LEU A 50 8.48 5.52 -6.70
C LEU A 50 9.19 6.87 -6.86
N ASN A 51 9.05 7.47 -8.03
CA ASN A 51 9.40 8.86 -8.26
C ASN A 51 8.48 9.79 -7.42
N GLU A 52 8.87 11.06 -7.21
CA GLU A 52 8.05 12.03 -6.47
C GLU A 52 6.66 12.27 -7.07
N ASN A 53 6.51 12.02 -8.37
CA ASN A 53 5.25 12.09 -9.12
C ASN A 53 4.45 10.77 -9.11
N GLY A 54 4.88 9.76 -8.37
CA GLY A 54 4.22 8.46 -8.24
C GLY A 54 4.41 7.50 -9.43
N THR A 55 5.32 7.82 -10.36
CA THR A 55 5.64 6.97 -11.51
C THR A 55 6.85 6.07 -11.26
N ILE A 56 7.09 5.11 -12.15
CA ILE A 56 8.29 4.27 -12.18
C ILE A 56 8.89 4.37 -13.58
N ASP A 57 10.12 4.87 -13.69
CA ASP A 57 10.85 4.91 -14.95
C ASP A 57 11.78 3.70 -15.05
N VAL A 58 11.52 2.82 -16.02
CA VAL A 58 12.31 1.60 -16.24
C VAL A 58 13.12 1.74 -17.53
N ARG A 59 14.43 1.53 -17.43
CA ARG A 59 15.31 1.36 -18.59
C ARG A 59 15.71 -0.09 -18.72
N ILE A 60 15.27 -0.73 -19.80
CA ILE A 60 15.68 -2.10 -20.15
C ILE A 60 16.98 -2.01 -20.94
N VAL A 61 18.07 -2.56 -20.39
CA VAL A 61 19.41 -2.48 -20.98
C VAL A 61 19.70 -3.67 -21.91
N ASP A 62 19.19 -4.85 -21.55
CA ASP A 62 19.32 -6.06 -22.34
C ASP A 62 18.11 -6.96 -22.07
N SER A 63 17.46 -7.41 -23.14
CA SER A 63 16.28 -8.28 -23.14
C SER A 63 16.12 -8.82 -24.56
N GLU A 64 16.12 -10.13 -24.70
CA GLU A 64 15.86 -10.79 -25.98
C GLU A 64 14.40 -10.60 -26.41
N GLU A 65 13.48 -10.69 -25.44
CA GLU A 65 12.05 -10.47 -25.62
C GLU A 65 11.47 -9.85 -24.34
N LEU A 66 10.52 -8.92 -24.51
CA LEU A 66 9.84 -8.23 -23.43
C LEU A 66 8.34 -8.46 -23.58
N ASP A 67 7.79 -9.29 -22.69
CA ASP A 67 6.35 -9.48 -22.55
C ASP A 67 5.79 -8.45 -21.56
N VAL A 68 4.79 -7.69 -21.99
CA VAL A 68 4.14 -6.65 -21.21
C VAL A 68 2.63 -6.74 -21.36
N SER A 69 1.93 -6.69 -20.23
CA SER A 69 0.49 -6.49 -20.19
C SER A 69 0.20 -4.99 -20.08
N ILE A 70 -0.50 -4.44 -21.08
CA ILE A 70 -0.83 -3.02 -21.14
C ILE A 70 -2.35 -2.86 -20.95
N THR A 71 -2.76 -2.03 -19.99
CA THR A 71 -4.19 -1.77 -19.73
C THR A 71 -4.73 -0.63 -20.60
N ASP A 72 -3.93 0.40 -20.86
CA ASP A 72 -4.35 1.57 -21.63
C ASP A 72 -3.16 2.21 -22.36
N ILE A 73 -3.44 2.82 -23.52
CA ILE A 73 -2.46 3.55 -24.33
C ILE A 73 -3.11 4.84 -24.83
N ASN A 74 -2.53 5.97 -24.47
CA ASN A 74 -2.92 7.28 -24.98
C ASN A 74 -1.78 7.91 -25.80
N THR A 75 -2.00 8.11 -27.09
CA THR A 75 -1.03 8.70 -28.02
C THR A 75 -1.73 9.65 -28.98
N SER A 76 -1.06 10.76 -29.35
CA SER A 76 -1.56 11.69 -30.36
C SER A 76 -1.34 11.21 -31.79
N ASP A 77 -0.32 10.36 -31.98
CA ASP A 77 0.14 9.94 -33.28
C ASP A 77 -0.36 8.54 -33.63
N LYS A 78 -0.32 8.19 -34.92
CA LYS A 78 -0.75 6.87 -35.40
C LYS A 78 0.13 5.76 -34.81
N LEU A 79 -0.49 4.83 -34.09
CA LEU A 79 0.16 3.63 -33.57
C LEU A 79 -0.03 2.46 -34.53
N LYS A 80 1.08 1.87 -35.00
CA LYS A 80 1.05 0.65 -35.80
C LYS A 80 1.18 -0.56 -34.89
N VAL A 81 0.17 -1.44 -34.89
CA VAL A 81 0.14 -2.68 -34.12
C VAL A 81 -0.06 -3.90 -35.03
N ARG A 82 0.41 -5.07 -34.59
CA ARG A 82 -0.02 -6.35 -35.14
C ARG A 82 -0.95 -6.97 -34.11
N LEU A 83 -2.15 -7.33 -34.54
CA LEU A 83 -3.18 -7.92 -33.69
C LEU A 83 -3.34 -9.37 -34.12
N GLU A 84 -3.35 -10.28 -33.15
CA GLU A 84 -3.67 -11.68 -33.38
C GLU A 84 -5.16 -11.94 -33.15
N GLU A 85 -5.70 -11.35 -32.07
CA GLU A 85 -7.12 -11.43 -31.71
C GLU A 85 -7.61 -10.07 -31.20
N VAL A 86 -8.89 -9.80 -31.44
CA VAL A 86 -9.60 -8.64 -30.89
C VAL A 86 -10.98 -9.08 -30.43
N ASP A 87 -11.37 -8.66 -29.22
CA ASP A 87 -12.72 -8.87 -28.71
C ASP A 87 -13.73 -8.09 -29.56
N GLY A 88 -14.79 -8.75 -30.03
CA GLY A 88 -15.83 -8.13 -30.86
C GLY A 88 -16.53 -6.95 -30.17
N SER A 89 -16.53 -6.90 -28.84
CA SER A 89 -17.08 -5.79 -28.08
C SER A 89 -16.30 -4.48 -28.23
N ALA A 90 -15.03 -4.55 -28.63
CA ALA A 90 -14.19 -3.37 -28.87
C ALA A 90 -14.75 -2.47 -29.99
N PHE A 91 -15.61 -3.01 -30.86
CA PHE A 91 -16.17 -2.31 -32.00
C PHE A 91 -17.60 -1.79 -31.77
N PHE A 92 -18.17 -1.94 -30.57
CA PHE A 92 -19.55 -1.47 -30.30
C PHE A 92 -19.72 0.04 -30.48
N PHE A 93 -18.66 0.81 -30.28
CA PHE A 93 -18.68 2.27 -30.34
C PHE A 93 -17.79 2.85 -31.45
N ALA A 94 -17.28 1.99 -32.36
CA ALA A 94 -16.34 2.42 -33.39
C ALA A 94 -16.48 1.59 -34.68
N ASP A 95 -16.49 2.28 -35.82
CA ASP A 95 -16.43 1.65 -37.15
C ASP A 95 -14.98 1.37 -37.55
N VAL A 96 -14.68 0.13 -37.92
CA VAL A 96 -13.35 -0.26 -38.39
C VAL A 96 -13.31 -0.24 -39.91
N PRO A 97 -12.50 0.62 -40.53
CA PRO A 97 -12.32 0.61 -41.98
C PRO A 97 -11.44 -0.58 -42.38
N VAL A 98 -12.06 -1.66 -42.87
CA VAL A 98 -11.35 -2.84 -43.39
C VAL A 98 -11.34 -2.84 -44.92
N VAL A 99 -10.24 -3.34 -45.51
CA VAL A 99 -10.12 -3.61 -46.94
C VAL A 99 -9.99 -5.12 -47.10
N ILE A 100 -10.96 -5.74 -47.78
CA ILE A 100 -10.94 -7.17 -48.09
C ILE A 100 -10.03 -7.35 -49.30
N GLN A 101 -9.04 -8.23 -49.20
CA GLN A 101 -8.22 -8.65 -50.33
C GLN A 101 -8.80 -9.97 -50.85
N ASP A 102 -9.21 -9.99 -52.11
CA ASP A 102 -9.67 -11.18 -52.84
C ASP A 102 -8.52 -12.14 -53.19
#